data_AF-A0AAW0G2J5-F1
#
_entry.id   AF-A0AAW0G2J5-F1
#
_cell.length_a   1.000
_cell.length_b   1.000
_cell.length_c   1.000
_cell.angle_alpha   90.00
_cell.angle_beta   90.00
_cell.angle_gamma   90.00
#
_symmetry.space_group_name_H-M   'P 1'
#
loop_
_entity.id
_entity.type
_entity.pdbx_description
1 polymer ?
#
loop_
_entity_poly.entity_id
_entity_poly.type
_entity_poly.pdbx_seq_one_letter_code
_entity_poly.pdbx_strand_id
1 'polypeptide(L)'
;MSDKATLHRQLRIKLGTTKRLFKEHKSYTKEAEDLQRKLDKFIADEAEAWDIKNTRNMMEESKKLIKDTDKRLGDAVQDLREVIATAEKNPEFAEDEEVLKAKEVLAEVSV
;
A
#
# COMPACT_ATOMS: atom_id res chain seq x y z
N MET A 1 13.02 -11.15 28.07
CA MET A 1 13.26 -10.39 26.82
C MET A 1 12.93 -8.95 27.15
N SER A 2 13.84 -7.99 26.92
CA SER A 2 13.55 -6.57 27.20
C SER A 2 12.39 -6.10 26.32
N ASP A 3 11.46 -5.33 26.88
CA ASP A 3 10.30 -4.76 26.18
C ASP A 3 10.72 -3.96 24.94
N LYS A 4 11.89 -3.31 24.99
CA LYS A 4 12.52 -2.62 23.87
C LYS A 4 12.75 -3.54 22.67
N ALA A 5 13.36 -4.70 22.88
CA ALA A 5 13.69 -5.63 21.79
C ALA A 5 12.42 -6.20 21.13
N THR A 6 11.37 -6.44 21.91
CA THR A 6 10.07 -6.88 21.41
C THR A 6 9.42 -5.79 20.55
N LEU A 7 9.43 -4.54 21.02
CA LEU A 7 8.80 -3.42 20.32
C LEU A 7 9.54 -3.09 19.01
N HIS A 8 10.88 -3.08 19.03
CA HIS A 8 11.69 -2.89 17.81
C HIS A 8 11.41 -4.00 16.78
N ARG A 9 11.25 -5.25 17.23
CA ARG A 9 10.89 -6.35 16.32
C ARG A 9 9.51 -6.14 15.69
N GLN A 10 8.52 -5.73 16.49
CA GLN A 10 7.17 -5.44 15.99
C GLN A 10 7.20 -4.29 14.98
N LEU A 11 7.93 -3.22 15.28
CA LEU A 11 8.03 -2.04 14.42
C LEU A 11 8.62 -2.40 13.06
N ARG A 12 9.72 -3.17 13.03
CA ARG A 12 10.29 -3.70 11.78
C ARG A 12 9.33 -4.55 10.97
N ILE A 13 8.56 -5.44 11.63
CA ILE A 13 7.58 -6.32 10.97
C ILE A 13 6.43 -5.51 10.37
N LYS A 14 5.85 -4.59 11.13
CA LYS A 14 4.73 -3.74 10.68
C LYS A 14 5.18 -2.79 9.57
N LEU A 15 6.38 -2.22 9.69
CA LEU A 15 6.99 -1.40 8.65
C LEU A 15 7.17 -2.16 7.34
N GLY A 16 7.74 -3.38 7.40
CA GLY A 16 7.93 -4.23 6.24
C GLY A 16 6.61 -4.62 5.56
N THR A 17 5.60 -4.94 6.36
CA THR A 17 4.24 -5.26 5.88
C THR A 17 3.62 -4.08 5.15
N THR A 18 3.67 -2.89 5.76
CA THR A 18 3.14 -1.65 5.17
C THR A 18 3.83 -1.30 3.86
N LYS A 19 5.17 -1.34 3.80
CA LYS A 19 5.93 -1.09 2.57
C LYS A 19 5.57 -2.05 1.44
N ARG A 20 5.37 -3.33 1.74
CA ARG A 20 5.02 -4.33 0.72
C ARG A 20 3.62 -4.07 0.17
N LEU A 21 2.64 -3.86 1.05
CA LEU A 21 1.26 -3.57 0.65
C LEU A 21 1.16 -2.26 -0.15
N PHE A 22 1.92 -1.23 0.23
CA PHE A 22 1.96 0.01 -0.53
C PHE A 22 2.49 -0.18 -1.96
N LYS A 23 3.59 -0.94 -2.12
CA LYS A 23 4.13 -1.27 -3.44
C LYS A 23 3.14 -2.10 -4.27
N GLU A 24 2.46 -3.05 -3.64
CA GLU A 24 1.46 -3.89 -4.29
C GLU A 24 0.27 -3.05 -4.77
N HIS A 25 -0.29 -2.22 -3.89
CA HIS A 25 -1.37 -1.28 -4.22
C HIS A 25 -0.97 -0.36 -5.39
N LYS A 26 0.22 0.24 -5.33
CA LYS A 26 0.75 1.10 -6.40
C LYS A 26 0.90 0.37 -7.73
N SER A 27 1.27 -0.92 -7.71
CA SER A 27 1.38 -1.74 -8.91
C SER A 27 0.02 -1.94 -9.57
N TYR A 28 -1.00 -2.30 -8.79
CA TYR A 28 -2.35 -2.50 -9.32
C TYR A 28 -2.98 -1.18 -9.80
N THR A 29 -2.74 -0.07 -9.11
CA THR A 29 -3.18 1.26 -9.54
C THR A 29 -2.59 1.61 -10.91
N LYS A 30 -1.28 1.39 -11.09
CA LYS A 30 -0.63 1.62 -12.38
C LYS A 30 -1.18 0.71 -13.48
N GLU A 31 -1.42 -0.57 -13.17
CA GLU A 31 -2.01 -1.51 -14.13
C GLU A 31 -3.42 -1.07 -14.57
N ALA A 32 -4.25 -0.61 -13.62
CA ALA A 32 -5.59 -0.10 -13.95
C ALA A 32 -5.52 1.18 -14.80
N GLU A 33 -4.57 2.08 -14.55
CA GLU A 33 -4.34 3.26 -15.40
C GLU A 33 -3.91 2.89 -16.82
N ASP A 34 -2.99 1.93 -16.96
CA ASP A 34 -2.53 1.44 -18.26
C ASP A 34 -3.65 0.75 -19.04
N LEU A 35 -4.49 -0.04 -18.35
CA LEU A 35 -5.68 -0.68 -18.93
C LEU A 35 -6.74 0.36 -19.32
N GLN A 36 -6.96 1.40 -18.53
CA GLN A 36 -7.87 2.50 -18.87
C GLN A 36 -7.38 3.21 -20.13
N ARG A 37 -6.09 3.57 -20.20
CA ARG A 37 -5.50 4.20 -21.41
C ARG A 37 -5.63 3.30 -22.63
N LYS A 38 -5.46 1.99 -22.47
CA LYS A 38 -5.62 1.01 -23.56
C LYS A 38 -7.09 0.92 -24.01
N LEU A 39 -8.03 0.91 -23.06
CA LEU A 39 -9.46 0.88 -23.35
C LEU A 39 -9.90 2.14 -24.09
N ASP A 40 -9.43 3.32 -23.66
CA ASP A 40 -9.75 4.60 -24.30
C ASP A 40 -9.25 4.64 -25.75
N LYS A 41 -8.06 4.09 -26.01
CA LYS A 41 -7.53 3.92 -27.37
C LYS A 41 -8.40 2.98 -28.20
N PHE A 42 -8.76 1.80 -27.68
CA PHE A 42 -9.63 0.87 -28.40
C PHE A 42 -11.00 1.46 -28.73
N ILE A 43 -11.55 2.32 -27.87
CA ILE A 43 -12.79 3.03 -28.14
C ILE A 43 -12.58 4.10 -29.23
N ALA A 44 -11.49 4.86 -29.17
CA ALA A 44 -11.17 5.90 -30.16
C ALA A 44 -10.87 5.34 -31.55
N ASP A 45 -10.22 4.18 -31.61
CA ASP A 45 -9.84 3.48 -32.85
C ASP A 45 -10.98 2.61 -33.42
N GLU A 46 -12.17 2.63 -32.81
CA GLU A 46 -13.32 1.77 -33.15
C GLU A 46 -12.92 0.28 -33.27
N ALA A 47 -12.08 -0.19 -32.34
CA ALA A 47 -11.59 -1.56 -32.29
C ALA A 47 -12.74 -2.57 -32.10
N GLU A 48 -12.45 -3.86 -32.32
CA GLU A 48 -13.47 -4.88 -32.21
C GLU A 48 -14.14 -4.93 -30.83
N ALA A 49 -15.44 -5.21 -30.83
CA ALA A 49 -16.24 -5.27 -29.61
C ALA A 49 -15.69 -6.25 -28.57
N TRP A 50 -15.04 -7.33 -29.03
CA TRP A 50 -14.39 -8.29 -28.14
C TRP A 50 -13.20 -7.67 -27.40
N ASP A 51 -12.33 -6.91 -28.08
CA ASP A 51 -11.14 -6.28 -27.47
C ASP A 51 -11.52 -5.23 -26.43
N ILE A 52 -12.54 -4.42 -26.72
CA ILE A 52 -13.09 -3.43 -25.78
C ILE A 52 -13.67 -4.14 -24.55
N LYS A 53 -14.48 -5.18 -24.75
CA LYS A 53 -15.10 -5.93 -23.65
C LYS A 53 -14.05 -6.65 -22.79
N ASN A 54 -13.08 -7.29 -23.42
CA ASN A 54 -12.02 -8.01 -22.73
C ASN A 54 -11.15 -7.05 -21.89
N THR A 55 -10.73 -5.92 -22.46
CA THR A 55 -9.93 -4.91 -21.75
C THR A 55 -10.72 -4.29 -20.59
N ARG A 56 -12.02 -4.04 -20.77
CA ARG A 56 -12.90 -3.59 -19.68
C ARG A 56 -12.98 -4.61 -18.54
N ASN A 57 -13.13 -5.90 -18.84
CA ASN A 57 -13.16 -6.94 -17.81
C ASN A 57 -11.85 -6.99 -17.03
N MET A 58 -10.70 -6.95 -17.72
CA MET A 58 -9.39 -6.91 -17.07
C MET A 58 -9.25 -5.69 -16.14
N MET A 59 -9.67 -4.52 -16.62
CA MET A 59 -9.65 -3.28 -15.83
C MET A 59 -10.51 -3.40 -14.55
N GLU A 60 -11.71 -4.00 -14.64
CA GLU A 60 -12.56 -4.21 -13.48
C GLU A 60 -11.97 -5.21 -12.48
N GLU A 61 -11.27 -6.25 -12.93
CA GLU A 61 -10.51 -7.13 -12.03
C GLU A 61 -9.37 -6.38 -11.33
N SER A 62 -8.58 -5.57 -12.05
CA SER A 62 -7.54 -4.74 -11.43
C SER A 62 -8.14 -3.78 -10.39
N LYS A 63 -9.30 -3.17 -10.66
CA LYS A 63 -10.00 -2.31 -9.68
C LYS A 63 -10.43 -3.06 -8.42
N LYS A 64 -10.83 -4.33 -8.53
CA LYS A 64 -11.14 -5.16 -7.35
C LYS A 64 -9.89 -5.40 -6.51
N LEU A 65 -8.74 -5.67 -7.14
CA LEU A 65 -7.46 -5.84 -6.45
C LEU A 65 -6.99 -4.55 -5.76
N ILE A 66 -7.19 -3.39 -6.40
CA ILE A 66 -6.92 -2.08 -5.78
C ILE A 66 -7.73 -1.93 -4.49
N LYS A 67 -9.04 -2.24 -4.51
CA LYS A 67 -9.90 -2.15 -3.32
C LYS A 67 -9.46 -3.09 -2.20
N ASP A 68 -9.08 -4.32 -2.53
CA ASP A 68 -8.57 -5.29 -1.52
C ASP A 68 -7.27 -4.78 -0.88
N THR A 69 -6.32 -4.38 -1.73
CA THR A 69 -5.01 -3.89 -1.26
C THR A 69 -5.11 -2.58 -0.50
N ASP A 70 -6.00 -1.68 -0.89
CA ASP A 70 -6.29 -0.42 -0.19
C ASP A 70 -6.78 -0.69 1.23
N LYS A 71 -7.76 -1.59 1.39
CA LYS A 71 -8.26 -1.99 2.71
C LYS A 71 -7.14 -2.58 3.58
N ARG A 72 -6.39 -3.54 3.04
CA ARG A 72 -5.30 -4.21 3.76
C ARG A 72 -4.17 -3.25 4.12
N LEU A 73 -3.89 -2.28 3.24
CA LEU A 73 -2.93 -1.22 3.47
C LEU A 73 -3.40 -0.29 4.60
N GLY A 74 -4.68 0.09 4.60
CA GLY A 74 -5.30 0.86 5.69
C GLY A 74 -5.15 0.17 7.05
N ASP A 75 -5.46 -1.12 7.12
CA ASP A 75 -5.28 -1.92 8.35
C ASP A 75 -3.79 -1.95 8.79
N ALA A 76 -2.86 -2.14 7.85
CA ALA A 76 -1.43 -2.17 8.15
C ALA A 76 -0.88 -0.80 8.59
N VAL A 77 -1.40 0.29 8.02
CA VAL A 77 -1.09 1.67 8.41
C VAL A 77 -1.58 1.96 9.82
N GLN A 78 -2.79 1.51 10.16
CA GLN A 78 -3.31 1.64 11.53
C GLN A 78 -2.42 0.88 12.52
N ASP A 79 -2.12 -0.39 12.24
CA ASP A 79 -1.23 -1.20 13.06
C ASP A 79 0.15 -0.53 13.26
N LEU A 80 0.71 0.05 12.19
CA LEU A 80 2.00 0.74 12.26
C LEU A 80 1.92 2.01 13.11
N ARG A 81 0.83 2.79 13.02
CA ARG A 81 0.58 3.96 13.86
C ARG A 81 0.51 3.60 15.34
N GLU A 82 -0.19 2.52 15.68
CA GLU A 82 -0.33 2.04 17.06
C GLU A 82 1.02 1.63 17.66
N VAL A 83 1.86 0.93 16.87
CA VAL A 83 3.21 0.53 17.31
C VAL A 83 4.13 1.74 17.48
N ILE A 84 4.08 2.73 16.58
CA ILE A 84 4.85 3.98 16.74
C ILE A 84 4.40 4.75 17.97
N ALA A 85 3.10 4.93 18.19
CA ALA A 85 2.57 5.62 19.36
C ALA A 85 2.98 4.92 20.68
N THR A 86 3.15 3.60 20.65
CA THR A 86 3.67 2.83 21.78
C THR A 86 5.18 3.04 21.96
N ALA A 87 5.94 3.12 20.86
CA ALA A 87 7.38 3.41 20.88
C ALA A 87 7.68 4.82 21.41
N GLU A 88 6.91 5.82 21.00
CA GLU A 88 7.09 7.22 21.43
C GLU A 88 6.89 7.44 22.95
N LYS A 89 6.11 6.58 23.61
CA LYS A 89 5.94 6.61 25.07
C LYS A 89 7.20 6.15 25.82
N ASN A 90 8.13 5.49 25.15
CA ASN A 90 9.38 5.01 25.72
C ASN A 90 10.53 5.97 25.35
N PRO A 91 11.20 6.61 26.33
CA PRO A 91 12.31 7.52 26.07
C PRO A 91 13.47 6.89 25.28
N GLU A 92 13.63 5.57 25.39
CA GLU A 92 14.67 4.81 24.69
C GLU A 92 14.51 4.78 23.15
N PHE A 93 13.36 5.22 22.64
CA PHE A 93 13.02 5.25 21.22
C PHE A 93 12.95 6.67 20.64
N ALA A 94 13.22 7.70 21.44
CA ALA A 94 13.10 9.10 21.01
C ALA A 94 13.96 9.44 19.77
N GLU A 95 15.13 8.80 19.66
CA GLU A 95 16.08 8.96 18.54
C GLU A 95 16.28 7.66 17.74
N ASP A 96 15.35 6.70 17.87
CA ASP A 96 15.48 5.42 17.18
C ASP A 96 15.22 5.56 15.68
N GLU A 97 16.20 5.13 14.87
CA GLU A 97 16.12 5.22 13.41
C GLU A 97 14.95 4.45 12.82
N GLU A 98 14.53 3.32 13.40
CA GLU A 98 13.40 2.57 12.87
C GLU A 98 12.09 3.33 13.07
N VAL A 99 11.94 4.04 14.20
CA VAL A 99 10.76 4.89 14.45
C VAL A 99 10.69 6.04 13.45
N LEU A 100 11.82 6.68 13.14
CA LEU A 100 11.89 7.73 12.11
C LEU A 100 11.52 7.18 10.73
N LYS A 101 12.12 6.06 10.31
CA LYS A 101 11.78 5.39 9.04
C LYS A 101 10.32 4.98 8.97
N ALA A 102 9.73 4.56 10.10
CA ALA A 102 8.33 4.20 10.15
C ALA A 102 7.39 5.41 9.99
N LYS A 103 7.75 6.56 10.57
CA LYS A 103 7.03 7.82 10.36
C LYS A 103 7.10 8.30 8.91
N GLU A 104 8.28 8.23 8.28
CA GLU A 104 8.45 8.57 6.86
C GLU A 104 7.53 7.75 5.96
N VAL A 105 7.47 6.43 6.19
CA VAL A 105 6.61 5.53 5.40
C VAL A 105 5.14 5.82 5.67
N LEU A 106 4.75 6.10 6.92
CA LEU A 106 3.38 6.52 7.20
C LEU A 106 3.00 7.80 6.46
N ALA A 107 3.92 8.76 6.37
CA ALA A 107 3.69 9.99 5.61
C ALA A 107 3.57 9.72 4.11
N GLU A 108 4.40 8.83 3.54
CA GLU A 108 4.32 8.44 2.12
C GLU A 108 3.00 7.73 1.77
N VAL A 109 2.50 6.90 2.69
CA VAL A 109 1.31 6.06 2.47
C VAL A 109 0.00 6.80 2.77
N SER A 110 0.02 7.84 3.62
CA SER A 110 -1.20 8.55 4.06
C SER A 110 -1.60 9.73 3.14
N VAL A 111 -1.06 9.81 1.91
CA VAL A 111 -1.38 10.86 0.91
C VAL A 111 -2.58 10.48 0.07
#